data_AF-A0A7C1ALU0-F1
#
_entry.id   AF-A0A7C1ALU0-F1
#
_cell.length_a   1.000
_cell.length_b   1.000
_cell.length_c   1.000
_cell.angle_alpha   90.00
_cell.angle_beta   90.00
_cell.angle_gamma   90.00
#
_symmetry.space_group_name_H-M   'P 1'
#
loop_
_entity.id
_entity.type
_entity.pdbx_description
1 polymer ?
#
loop_
_entity_poly.entity_id
_entity_poly.type
_entity_poly.pdbx_seq_one_letter_code
_entity_poly.pdbx_strand_id
1 'polypeptide(L)'
;ENFFAIWTNAPLIANATDTGSAELSHQFCTWAKDTLAAGLDPAVSSFPSNVYVFDFFHKLADSAGMLAAQYASDEWDSHPNAAATELVAPQFVHEIFDAAIAYENLVGVQERTSQAPGSFRLKQNYPNPFNPQTTIEYRVKEPCMVSLRIYNLQGREVSEPVHFYQQPGVYKIDFNGENIPAGIYFYEVRMRDYYGVKKMIILK
;
A
#
# COMPACT_ATOMS: atom_id res chain seq x y z
N GLU A 1 7.35 2.97 -10.95
CA GLU A 1 6.27 2.36 -11.75
C GLU A 1 4.96 2.56 -11.01
N ASN A 2 3.84 2.66 -11.73
CA ASN A 2 2.52 2.82 -11.12
C ASN A 2 2.03 1.46 -10.59
N PHE A 3 1.26 1.49 -9.50
CA PHE A 3 0.50 0.33 -9.03
C PHE A 3 -0.92 0.41 -9.59
N PHE A 4 -1.44 -0.72 -10.08
CA PHE A 4 -2.76 -0.81 -10.69
C PHE A 4 -3.65 -1.74 -9.88
N ALA A 5 -4.89 -1.32 -9.66
CA ALA A 5 -5.94 -2.16 -9.14
C ALA A 5 -6.92 -2.47 -10.28
N ILE A 6 -7.25 -3.74 -10.46
CA ILE A 6 -8.37 -4.17 -11.29
C ILE A 6 -9.37 -4.89 -10.41
N TRP A 7 -10.65 -4.64 -10.62
CA TRP A 7 -11.73 -5.39 -9.98
C TRP A 7 -12.33 -6.41 -10.95
N THR A 8 -12.79 -7.55 -10.44
CA THR A 8 -13.58 -8.51 -11.22
C THR A 8 -14.99 -7.96 -11.51
N ASN A 9 -15.73 -8.59 -12.41
CA ASN A 9 -17.06 -8.10 -12.78
C ASN A 9 -18.06 -8.16 -11.61
N ALA A 10 -19.10 -7.33 -11.67
CA ALA A 10 -20.22 -7.45 -10.76
C ALA A 10 -20.95 -8.80 -10.97
N PRO A 11 -21.52 -9.40 -9.90
CA PRO A 11 -22.43 -10.52 -10.05
C PRO A 11 -23.66 -10.13 -10.87
N LEU A 12 -24.23 -11.11 -11.55
CA LEU A 12 -25.41 -10.94 -12.37
C LEU A 12 -26.68 -11.11 -11.51
N ILE A 13 -27.81 -10.56 -11.91
CA ILE A 13 -29.04 -10.62 -11.10
C ILE A 13 -29.85 -11.88 -11.43
N ALA A 14 -30.45 -12.48 -10.42
CA ALA A 14 -31.24 -13.70 -10.52
C ALA A 14 -32.39 -13.64 -11.56
N ASN A 15 -33.09 -12.51 -11.71
CA ASN A 15 -34.24 -12.41 -12.62
C ASN A 15 -33.86 -11.92 -14.03
N ALA A 16 -32.63 -11.47 -14.24
CA ALA A 16 -32.13 -10.99 -15.53
C ALA A 16 -31.12 -11.95 -16.19
N THR A 17 -30.78 -13.05 -15.52
CA THR A 17 -29.62 -13.89 -15.87
C THR A 17 -29.92 -15.37 -15.68
N ASP A 18 -29.43 -16.21 -16.58
CA ASP A 18 -29.45 -17.66 -16.40
C ASP A 18 -28.28 -18.18 -15.55
N THR A 19 -28.45 -19.37 -14.98
CA THR A 19 -27.43 -20.01 -14.13
C THR A 19 -26.14 -20.35 -14.86
N GLY A 20 -26.18 -20.57 -16.18
CA GLY A 20 -24.97 -20.83 -16.98
C GLY A 20 -24.10 -19.58 -17.09
N SER A 21 -24.70 -18.42 -17.33
CA SER A 21 -24.00 -17.14 -17.36
C SER A 21 -23.40 -16.76 -16.00
N ALA A 22 -24.11 -17.06 -14.91
CA ALA A 22 -23.60 -16.87 -13.54
C ALA A 22 -22.39 -17.77 -13.26
N GLU A 23 -22.45 -19.05 -13.65
CA GLU A 23 -21.35 -20.00 -13.50
C GLU A 23 -20.11 -19.58 -14.31
N LEU A 24 -20.29 -19.11 -15.55
CA LEU A 24 -19.18 -18.59 -16.36
C LEU A 24 -18.52 -17.37 -15.71
N SER A 25 -19.32 -16.51 -15.08
CA SER A 25 -18.80 -15.35 -14.33
C SER A 25 -18.01 -15.79 -13.11
N HIS A 26 -18.52 -16.76 -12.35
CA HIS A 26 -17.81 -17.38 -11.22
C HIS A 26 -16.45 -17.94 -11.66
N GLN A 27 -16.43 -18.78 -12.70
CA GLN A 27 -15.22 -19.38 -13.24
C GLN A 27 -14.19 -18.33 -13.69
N PHE A 28 -14.64 -17.29 -14.39
CA PHE A 28 -13.75 -16.21 -14.82
C PHE A 28 -13.16 -15.45 -13.63
N CYS A 29 -13.97 -15.11 -12.61
CA CYS A 29 -13.50 -14.37 -11.44
C CYS A 29 -12.50 -15.19 -10.62
N THR A 30 -12.80 -16.46 -10.39
CA THR A 30 -11.88 -17.41 -9.73
C THR A 30 -10.58 -17.55 -10.51
N TRP A 31 -10.65 -17.72 -11.83
CA TRP A 31 -9.45 -17.76 -12.66
C TRP A 31 -8.64 -16.46 -12.56
N ALA A 32 -9.28 -15.29 -12.68
CA ALA A 32 -8.60 -14.01 -12.65
C ALA A 32 -7.88 -13.77 -11.31
N LYS A 33 -8.54 -14.09 -10.19
CA LYS A 33 -8.00 -13.86 -8.84
C LYS A 33 -7.01 -14.94 -8.39
N ASP A 34 -7.37 -16.21 -8.53
CA ASP A 34 -6.65 -17.31 -7.89
C ASP A 34 -5.63 -17.97 -8.82
N THR A 35 -5.80 -17.82 -10.14
CA THR A 35 -4.90 -18.42 -11.14
C THR A 35 -4.03 -17.36 -11.81
N LEU A 36 -4.64 -16.39 -12.49
CA LEU A 36 -3.92 -15.37 -13.24
C LEU A 36 -3.11 -14.47 -12.32
N ALA A 37 -3.74 -13.84 -11.31
CA ALA A 37 -3.03 -12.92 -10.40
C ALA A 37 -1.93 -13.61 -9.57
N ALA A 38 -2.08 -14.91 -9.32
CA ALA A 38 -1.09 -15.73 -8.65
C ALA A 38 0.07 -16.17 -9.57
N GLY A 39 0.01 -15.84 -10.87
CA GLY A 39 1.02 -16.26 -11.86
C GLY A 39 1.01 -17.76 -12.13
N LEU A 40 -0.13 -18.43 -11.91
CA LEU A 40 -0.30 -19.88 -12.07
C LEU A 40 -0.90 -20.27 -13.44
N ASP A 41 -1.23 -19.29 -14.28
CA ASP A 41 -1.79 -19.53 -15.60
C ASP A 41 -0.73 -20.13 -16.55
N PRO A 42 -0.96 -21.31 -17.15
CA PRO A 42 0.02 -21.97 -18.01
C PRO A 42 0.19 -21.30 -19.39
N ALA A 43 -0.80 -20.53 -19.85
CA ALA A 43 -0.74 -19.78 -21.09
C ALA A 43 -0.11 -18.39 -20.91
N VAL A 44 -0.17 -17.81 -19.70
CA VAL A 44 0.41 -16.52 -19.36
C VAL A 44 1.57 -16.72 -18.36
N SER A 45 2.79 -16.77 -18.87
CA SER A 45 4.00 -17.14 -18.11
C SER A 45 4.34 -16.24 -16.90
N SER A 46 3.73 -15.06 -16.80
CA SER A 46 3.92 -14.14 -15.67
C SER A 46 2.80 -13.10 -15.61
N PHE A 47 2.28 -12.84 -14.42
CA PHE A 47 1.41 -11.71 -14.16
C PHE A 47 2.19 -10.52 -13.58
N PRO A 48 1.93 -9.27 -13.99
CA PRO A 48 2.66 -8.12 -13.47
C PRO A 48 2.50 -7.97 -11.96
N SER A 49 3.62 -7.87 -11.23
CA SER A 49 3.61 -7.75 -9.77
C SER A 49 3.03 -6.42 -9.27
N ASN A 50 2.92 -5.42 -10.14
CA ASN A 50 2.34 -4.10 -9.86
C ASN A 50 0.82 -4.05 -10.10
N VAL A 51 0.18 -5.19 -10.35
CA VAL A 51 -1.26 -5.28 -10.57
C VAL A 51 -1.88 -6.13 -9.47
N TYR A 52 -2.93 -5.61 -8.83
CA TYR A 52 -3.74 -6.36 -7.88
C TYR A 52 -5.14 -6.60 -8.43
N VAL A 53 -5.62 -7.83 -8.30
CA VAL A 53 -6.99 -8.22 -8.68
C VAL A 53 -7.86 -8.26 -7.42
N PHE A 54 -8.80 -7.34 -7.32
CA PHE A 54 -9.82 -7.33 -6.26
C PHE A 54 -11.03 -8.14 -6.70
N ASP A 55 -11.37 -9.14 -5.90
CA ASP A 55 -12.45 -10.07 -6.24
C ASP A 55 -13.81 -9.51 -5.82
N PHE A 56 -14.29 -8.53 -6.59
CA PHE A 56 -15.57 -7.86 -6.36
C PHE A 56 -16.76 -8.81 -6.46
N PHE A 57 -16.71 -9.74 -7.43
CA PHE A 57 -17.77 -10.73 -7.69
C PHE A 57 -18.12 -11.52 -6.42
N HIS A 58 -17.16 -12.23 -5.83
CA HIS A 58 -17.44 -13.13 -4.70
C HIS A 58 -17.78 -12.39 -3.39
N LYS A 59 -17.56 -11.08 -3.30
CA LYS A 59 -18.01 -10.29 -2.13
C LYS A 59 -19.52 -10.07 -2.15
N LEU A 60 -20.13 -10.04 -3.33
CA LEU A 60 -21.53 -9.69 -3.52
C LEU A 60 -22.39 -10.84 -4.05
N ALA A 61 -21.75 -11.90 -4.55
CA ALA A 61 -22.43 -13.08 -5.05
C ALA A 61 -22.96 -13.97 -3.91
N ASP A 62 -24.11 -14.59 -4.13
CA ASP A 62 -24.64 -15.68 -3.32
C ASP A 62 -24.04 -17.04 -3.73
N SER A 63 -24.51 -18.13 -3.12
CA SER A 63 -24.03 -19.48 -3.44
C SER A 63 -24.38 -19.97 -4.84
N ALA A 64 -25.22 -19.25 -5.58
CA ALA A 64 -25.57 -19.52 -6.97
C ALA A 64 -24.81 -18.62 -7.96
N GLY A 65 -23.90 -17.77 -7.48
CA GLY A 65 -23.15 -16.82 -8.34
C GLY A 65 -23.99 -15.61 -8.77
N MET A 66 -25.15 -15.38 -8.14
CA MET A 66 -26.02 -14.24 -8.42
C MET A 66 -25.79 -13.13 -7.40
N LEU A 67 -26.10 -11.89 -7.76
CA LEU A 67 -26.08 -10.76 -6.81
C LEU A 67 -27.03 -11.08 -5.65
N ALA A 68 -26.48 -11.17 -4.43
CA ALA A 68 -27.28 -11.48 -3.27
C ALA A 68 -28.38 -10.42 -3.10
N ALA A 69 -29.60 -10.85 -2.80
CA ALA A 69 -30.79 -9.98 -2.79
C ALA A 69 -30.64 -8.74 -1.89
N GLN A 70 -29.90 -8.87 -0.77
CA GLN A 70 -29.61 -7.77 0.15
C GLN A 70 -28.69 -6.68 -0.44
N TYR A 71 -28.01 -6.97 -1.55
CA TYR A 71 -27.09 -6.07 -2.26
C TYR A 71 -27.66 -5.57 -3.60
N ALA A 72 -28.80 -6.08 -4.04
CA ALA A 72 -29.48 -5.61 -5.25
C ALA A 72 -30.26 -4.30 -4.99
N SER A 73 -30.26 -3.39 -5.97
CA SER A 73 -31.14 -2.22 -5.97
C SER A 73 -32.57 -2.60 -6.35
N ASP A 74 -32.71 -3.46 -7.36
CA ASP A 74 -33.95 -4.09 -7.79
C ASP A 74 -33.70 -5.43 -8.52
N GLU A 75 -34.77 -6.07 -9.00
CA GLU A 75 -34.71 -7.40 -9.61
C GLU A 75 -34.19 -7.42 -11.07
N TRP A 76 -34.07 -6.26 -11.71
CA TRP A 76 -33.69 -6.09 -13.12
C TRP A 76 -32.48 -5.17 -13.33
N ASP A 77 -32.01 -4.52 -12.27
CA ASP A 77 -30.88 -3.60 -12.23
C ASP A 77 -29.64 -4.20 -11.52
N SER A 78 -28.57 -4.37 -12.28
CA SER A 78 -27.35 -5.02 -11.79
C SER A 78 -26.48 -4.09 -10.93
N HIS A 79 -26.93 -2.86 -10.68
CA HIS A 79 -26.21 -1.92 -9.83
C HIS A 79 -26.34 -2.31 -8.36
N PRO A 80 -25.21 -2.53 -7.67
CA PRO A 80 -25.25 -2.81 -6.24
C PRO A 80 -25.76 -1.61 -5.45
N ASN A 81 -26.51 -1.88 -4.39
CA ASN A 81 -27.09 -0.85 -3.53
C ASN A 81 -26.09 -0.27 -2.51
N ALA A 82 -26.58 0.61 -1.63
CA ALA A 82 -25.75 1.24 -0.60
C ALA A 82 -25.11 0.22 0.37
N ALA A 83 -25.81 -0.86 0.71
CA ALA A 83 -25.27 -1.90 1.62
C ALA A 83 -24.10 -2.67 0.97
N ALA A 84 -24.16 -2.90 -0.34
CA ALA A 84 -23.04 -3.47 -1.09
C ALA A 84 -21.81 -2.54 -1.04
N THR A 85 -22.04 -1.24 -1.18
CA THR A 85 -20.97 -0.23 -1.09
C THR A 85 -20.36 -0.19 0.31
N GLU A 86 -21.18 -0.21 1.36
CA GLU A 86 -20.74 -0.23 2.76
C GLU A 86 -19.89 -1.46 3.09
N LEU A 87 -20.23 -2.61 2.49
CA LEU A 87 -19.44 -3.84 2.62
C LEU A 87 -18.09 -3.75 1.88
N VAL A 88 -18.13 -3.34 0.61
CA VAL A 88 -16.98 -3.51 -0.31
C VAL A 88 -15.98 -2.37 -0.19
N ALA A 89 -16.41 -1.12 -0.05
CA ALA A 89 -15.53 0.03 -0.03
C ALA A 89 -14.38 -0.07 1.01
N PRO A 90 -14.64 -0.41 2.30
CA PRO A 90 -13.55 -0.54 3.27
C PRO A 90 -12.60 -1.68 2.95
N GLN A 91 -13.12 -2.81 2.43
CA GLN A 91 -12.29 -3.97 2.05
C GLN A 91 -11.41 -3.66 0.84
N PHE A 92 -11.97 -3.00 -0.17
CA PHE A 92 -11.23 -2.57 -1.35
C PHE A 92 -10.07 -1.65 -0.95
N VAL A 93 -10.35 -0.63 -0.14
CA VAL A 93 -9.30 0.28 0.36
C VAL A 93 -8.22 -0.52 1.09
N HIS A 94 -8.59 -1.35 2.05
CA HIS A 94 -7.62 -2.13 2.84
C HIS A 94 -6.76 -3.06 1.97
N GLU A 95 -7.38 -3.89 1.13
CA GLU A 95 -6.69 -4.87 0.28
C GLU A 95 -5.75 -4.18 -0.73
N ILE A 96 -6.19 -3.08 -1.35
CA ILE A 96 -5.36 -2.33 -2.30
C ILE A 96 -4.19 -1.63 -1.63
N PHE A 97 -4.41 -1.01 -0.45
CA PHE A 97 -3.32 -0.36 0.28
C PHE A 97 -2.27 -1.38 0.74
N ASP A 98 -2.70 -2.52 1.29
CA ASP A 98 -1.79 -3.59 1.70
C ASP A 98 -0.99 -4.14 0.53
N ALA A 99 -1.65 -4.39 -0.61
CA ALA A 99 -1.01 -4.88 -1.81
C ALA A 99 -0.04 -3.86 -2.41
N ALA A 100 -0.39 -2.57 -2.41
CA ALA A 100 0.49 -1.50 -2.86
C ALA A 100 1.72 -1.37 -1.96
N ILE A 101 1.56 -1.48 -0.63
CA ILE A 101 2.67 -1.51 0.33
C ILE A 101 3.55 -2.74 0.11
N ALA A 102 2.95 -3.92 -0.08
CA ALA A 102 3.68 -5.14 -0.39
C ALA A 102 4.47 -5.03 -1.69
N TYR A 103 3.88 -4.43 -2.73
CA TYR A 103 4.57 -4.12 -3.97
C TYR A 103 5.70 -3.09 -3.79
N GLU A 104 5.47 -2.01 -3.04
CA GLU A 104 6.50 -1.03 -2.66
C GLU A 104 7.65 -1.68 -1.89
N ASN A 105 7.43 -2.78 -1.17
CA ASN A 105 8.48 -3.55 -0.50
C ASN A 105 9.17 -4.55 -1.42
N LEU A 106 8.43 -5.19 -2.35
CA LEU A 106 8.95 -6.16 -3.32
C LEU A 106 9.81 -5.48 -4.39
N VAL A 107 9.27 -4.41 -4.99
CA VAL A 107 9.97 -3.50 -5.89
C VAL A 107 10.69 -2.41 -5.11
N GLY A 108 10.56 -2.47 -3.78
CA GLY A 108 11.40 -1.83 -2.80
C GLY A 108 12.81 -1.95 -3.28
N VAL A 109 13.25 -0.85 -3.85
CA VAL A 109 14.57 -0.53 -4.28
C VAL A 109 15.49 -1.28 -3.31
N GLN A 110 16.05 -2.42 -3.76
CA GLN A 110 17.47 -2.62 -3.58
C GLN A 110 18.00 -1.26 -3.97
N GLU A 111 18.26 -0.40 -2.98
CA GLU A 111 19.06 0.77 -3.21
C GLU A 111 20.17 0.21 -4.08
N ARG A 112 20.23 0.66 -5.34
CA ARG A 112 21.42 0.50 -6.15
C ARG A 112 22.48 1.34 -5.45
N THR A 113 22.83 0.91 -4.26
CA THR A 113 23.96 1.26 -3.46
C THR A 113 24.88 0.06 -3.59
N SER A 114 25.32 -0.18 -4.83
CA SER A 114 26.75 -0.13 -5.05
C SER A 114 27.26 1.26 -4.62
N GLN A 115 27.18 1.57 -3.34
CA GLN A 115 27.75 2.77 -2.75
C GLN A 115 28.71 2.27 -1.70
N ALA A 116 29.95 2.67 -1.89
CA ALA A 116 31.09 2.17 -1.14
C ALA A 116 30.81 2.21 0.37
N PRO A 117 31.31 1.22 1.13
CA PRO A 117 31.42 1.34 2.58
C PRO A 117 31.96 2.73 2.95
N GLY A 118 31.23 3.46 3.81
CA GLY A 118 31.61 4.81 4.25
C GLY A 118 30.99 5.99 3.49
N SER A 119 29.72 5.91 3.06
CA SER A 119 28.94 7.08 2.60
C SER A 119 27.95 7.58 3.67
N PHE A 120 27.51 8.84 3.53
CA PHE A 120 26.33 9.36 4.22
C PHE A 120 25.09 8.58 3.78
N ARG A 121 24.15 8.29 4.69
CA ARG A 121 22.94 7.52 4.36
C ARG A 121 21.77 7.82 5.29
N LEU A 122 20.56 7.87 4.75
CA LEU A 122 19.29 7.82 5.48
C LEU A 122 18.56 6.51 5.14
N LYS A 123 18.22 5.71 6.15
CA LYS A 123 17.40 4.51 5.95
C LYS A 123 15.92 4.81 6.09
N GLN A 124 15.11 3.89 5.57
CA GLN A 124 13.68 3.86 5.86
C GLN A 124 13.47 3.61 7.35
N ASN A 125 12.54 4.34 7.95
CA ASN A 125 12.15 4.16 9.35
C ASN A 125 11.49 2.79 9.52
N TYR A 126 11.67 2.17 10.68
CA TYR A 126 11.06 0.89 11.00
C TYR A 126 10.52 0.87 12.44
N PRO A 127 9.28 0.40 12.67
CA PRO A 127 8.28 0.01 11.66
C PRO A 127 7.80 1.18 10.77
N ASN A 128 7.26 0.89 9.60
CA ASN A 128 6.55 1.85 8.75
C ASN A 128 5.50 1.12 7.89
N PRO A 129 4.18 1.39 8.05
CA PRO A 129 3.55 2.32 8.99
C PRO A 129 3.86 2.02 10.48
N PHE A 130 3.67 2.99 11.37
CA PHE A 130 3.97 2.82 12.80
C PHE A 130 2.90 3.40 13.74
N ASN A 131 2.81 2.86 14.97
CA ASN A 131 1.91 3.34 16.04
C ASN A 131 2.54 3.17 17.44
N PRO A 132 2.72 4.24 18.23
CA PRO A 132 3.07 5.60 17.81
C PRO A 132 4.59 5.76 17.66
N GLN A 133 5.37 4.68 17.80
CA GLN A 133 6.83 4.74 17.79
C GLN A 133 7.46 4.08 16.55
N THR A 134 8.51 4.70 16.03
CA THR A 134 9.39 4.15 14.99
C THR A 134 10.84 4.49 15.30
N THR A 135 11.78 3.72 14.77
CA THR A 135 13.19 4.11 14.76
C THR A 135 13.61 4.62 13.38
N ILE A 136 14.30 5.76 13.34
CA ILE A 136 14.95 6.31 12.15
C ILE A 136 16.44 6.06 12.25
N GLU A 137 17.03 5.41 11.25
CA GLU A 137 18.47 5.14 11.19
C GLU A 137 19.15 5.95 10.08
N TYR A 138 20.30 6.53 10.38
CA TYR A 138 21.15 7.21 9.41
C TYR A 138 22.64 7.01 9.73
N ARG A 139 23.49 7.24 8.73
CA ARG A 139 24.94 7.11 8.85
C ARG A 139 25.61 8.44 8.52
N VAL A 140 26.50 8.85 9.42
CA VAL A 140 27.42 9.99 9.26
C VAL A 140 28.76 9.45 8.79
N LYS A 141 29.26 9.93 7.65
CA LYS A 141 30.55 9.50 7.08
C LYS A 141 31.73 10.20 7.74
N GLU A 142 31.61 11.50 7.94
CA GLU A 142 32.66 12.39 8.41
C GLU A 142 32.04 13.42 9.36
N PRO A 143 32.83 14.02 10.27
CA PRO A 143 32.31 14.95 11.26
C PRO A 143 31.53 16.12 10.62
N CYS A 144 30.25 16.25 10.93
CA CYS A 144 29.40 17.32 10.38
C CYS A 144 28.19 17.65 11.25
N MET A 145 27.58 18.81 10.96
CA MET A 145 26.24 19.12 11.47
C MET A 145 25.21 18.22 10.77
N VAL A 146 24.37 17.56 11.56
CA VAL A 146 23.25 16.76 11.10
C VAL A 146 21.96 17.47 11.48
N SER A 147 21.09 17.72 10.50
CA SER A 147 19.73 18.20 10.73
C SER A 147 18.75 17.17 10.19
N LEU A 148 17.91 16.61 11.06
CA LEU A 148 16.84 15.69 10.70
C LEU A 148 15.52 16.38 11.04
N ARG A 149 14.68 16.58 10.02
CA ARG A 149 13.42 17.32 10.12
C ARG A 149 12.28 16.50 9.54
N ILE A 150 11.09 16.75 10.05
CA ILE A 150 9.87 16.04 9.70
C ILE A 150 8.84 17.06 9.23
N TYR A 151 8.18 16.75 8.11
CA TYR A 151 7.23 17.61 7.42
C TYR A 151 5.91 16.88 7.17
N ASN A 152 4.81 17.63 7.21
CA ASN A 152 3.51 17.14 6.73
C ASN A 152 3.37 17.32 5.20
N LEU A 153 2.25 16.87 4.64
CA LEU A 153 1.95 16.98 3.19
C LEU A 153 1.93 18.42 2.65
N GLN A 154 1.67 19.41 3.50
CA GLN A 154 1.70 20.82 3.13
C GLN A 154 3.12 21.42 3.17
N GLY A 155 4.14 20.61 3.46
CA GLY A 155 5.52 21.07 3.60
C GLY A 155 5.80 21.84 4.90
N ARG A 156 4.86 21.81 5.87
CA ARG A 156 5.07 22.43 7.18
C ARG A 156 5.91 21.51 8.04
N GLU A 157 6.97 22.06 8.63
CA GLU A 157 7.77 21.36 9.63
C GLU A 157 6.91 21.05 10.85
N VAL A 158 6.96 19.80 11.30
CA VAL A 158 6.24 19.31 12.49
C VAL A 158 7.19 18.92 13.62
N SER A 159 8.45 18.60 13.32
CA SER A 159 9.46 18.23 14.31
C SER A 159 10.89 18.31 13.74
N GLU A 160 11.87 18.62 14.58
CA GLU A 160 13.31 18.53 14.30
C GLU A 160 13.99 17.67 15.39
N PRO A 161 13.92 16.33 15.30
CA PRO A 161 14.50 15.46 16.33
C PRO A 161 16.03 15.48 16.37
N VAL A 162 16.70 16.01 15.33
CA VAL A 162 18.16 16.17 15.31
C VAL A 162 18.54 17.52 14.78
N HIS A 163 19.35 18.24 15.56
CA HIS A 163 20.09 19.39 15.10
C HIS A 163 21.43 19.45 15.84
N PHE A 164 22.37 18.57 15.47
CA PHE A 164 23.59 18.38 16.26
C PHE A 164 24.81 18.00 15.42
N TYR A 165 25.99 18.40 15.90
CA TYR A 165 27.27 18.04 15.31
C TYR A 165 27.67 16.62 15.72
N GLN A 166 27.82 15.72 14.75
CA GLN A 166 28.04 14.30 15.01
C GLN A 166 29.35 13.81 14.39
N GLN A 167 29.95 12.83 15.04
CA GLN A 167 31.13 12.12 14.56
C GLN A 167 30.74 11.01 13.57
N PRO A 168 31.67 10.41 12.82
CA PRO A 168 31.38 9.28 11.96
C PRO A 168 30.74 8.14 12.74
N GLY A 169 29.62 7.61 12.25
CA GLY A 169 28.87 6.59 12.99
C GLY A 169 27.52 6.27 12.36
N VAL A 170 26.90 5.20 12.88
CA VAL A 170 25.49 4.87 12.61
C VAL A 170 24.68 5.34 13.81
N TYR A 171 23.68 6.15 13.56
CA TYR A 171 22.80 6.73 14.56
C TYR A 171 21.39 6.19 14.38
N LYS A 172 20.74 5.90 15.50
CA LYS A 172 19.35 5.45 15.58
C LYS A 172 18.62 6.38 16.52
N ILE A 173 17.43 6.82 16.09
CA ILE A 173 16.59 7.72 16.87
C ILE A 173 15.20 7.16 16.93
N ASP A 174 14.71 7.03 18.16
CA ASP A 174 13.33 6.68 18.41
C ASP A 174 12.47 7.94 18.28
N PHE A 175 11.54 7.88 17.36
CA PHE A 175 10.59 8.94 17.08
C PHE A 175 9.21 8.53 17.58
N ASN A 176 8.63 9.37 18.45
CA ASN A 176 7.28 9.18 18.96
C ASN A 176 6.31 10.17 18.28
N GLY A 177 5.37 9.63 17.51
CA GLY A 177 4.31 10.36 16.80
C GLY A 177 3.02 10.54 17.59
N GLU A 178 2.97 10.22 18.88
CA GLU A 178 1.74 10.23 19.71
C GLU A 178 0.96 11.56 19.65
N ASN A 179 1.66 12.70 19.59
CA ASN A 179 1.05 14.03 19.50
C ASN A 179 0.90 14.54 18.05
N ILE A 180 1.10 13.67 17.06
CA ILE A 180 1.01 14.00 15.63
C ILE A 180 -0.21 13.27 15.05
N PRO A 181 -1.06 13.96 14.27
CA PRO A 181 -2.19 13.30 13.61
C PRO A 181 -1.75 12.10 12.76
N ALA A 182 -2.62 11.09 12.65
CA ALA A 182 -2.41 10.01 11.69
C ALA A 182 -2.36 10.56 10.27
N GLY A 183 -1.51 9.98 9.43
CA GLY A 183 -1.34 10.43 8.05
C GLY A 183 0.05 10.18 7.49
N ILE A 184 0.28 10.78 6.31
CA ILE A 184 1.54 10.69 5.57
C ILE A 184 2.42 11.87 5.93
N TYR A 185 3.69 11.57 6.22
CA TYR A 185 4.72 12.54 6.54
C TYR A 185 6.00 12.22 5.76
N PHE A 186 6.85 13.24 5.65
CA PHE A 186 8.18 13.10 5.08
C PHE A 186 9.21 13.49 6.13
N TYR A 187 10.30 12.73 6.22
CA TYR A 187 11.45 13.14 7.00
C TYR A 187 12.66 13.28 6.10
N GLU A 188 13.43 14.34 6.33
CA GLU A 188 14.66 14.63 5.62
C GLU A 188 15.84 14.62 6.58
N VAL A 189 17.02 14.30 6.05
CA VAL A 189 18.29 14.52 6.73
C VAL A 189 19.22 15.34 5.84
N ARG A 190 19.87 16.33 6.43
CA ARG A 190 20.92 17.13 5.81
C ARG A 190 22.24 16.89 6.53
N MET A 191 23.27 16.52 5.76
CA MET A 191 24.62 16.25 6.24
C MET A 191 25.63 16.73 5.19
N ARG A 192 26.21 17.92 5.36
CA ARG A 192 27.07 18.56 4.34
C ARG A 192 26.38 18.57 2.97
N ASP A 193 26.96 17.86 1.99
CA ASP A 193 26.49 17.76 0.61
C ASP A 193 25.47 16.62 0.42
N TYR A 194 25.16 15.86 1.47
CA TYR A 194 24.13 14.82 1.46
C TYR A 194 22.77 15.39 1.88
N TYR A 195 21.78 15.08 1.06
CA TYR A 195 20.38 15.34 1.32
C TYR A 195 19.59 14.05 1.04
N GLY A 196 18.89 13.55 2.04
CA GLY A 196 18.06 12.35 1.93
C GLY A 196 16.65 12.63 2.43
N VAL A 197 15.64 12.11 1.74
CA VAL A 197 14.23 12.22 2.13
C VAL A 197 13.59 10.83 2.06
N LYS A 198 12.71 10.54 3.02
CA LYS A 198 11.95 9.29 3.08
C LYS A 198 10.52 9.57 3.56
N LYS A 199 9.58 8.70 3.17
CA LYS A 199 8.15 8.75 3.49
C LYS A 199 7.88 7.90 4.73
N MET A 200 7.10 8.41 5.67
CA MET A 200 6.60 7.64 6.82
C MET A 200 5.09 7.80 6.99
N ILE A 201 4.45 6.78 7.55
CA ILE A 201 3.01 6.72 7.77
C ILE A 201 2.74 6.52 9.26
N ILE A 202 2.07 7.48 9.88
CA ILE A 202 1.67 7.43 11.28
C ILE A 202 0.25 6.85 11.37
N LEU A 203 0.10 5.78 12.14
CA LEU A 203 -1.18 5.19 12.51
C LEU A 203 -1.62 5.63 13.91
N LYS A 204 -2.90 5.41 14.24
CA LYS A 204 -3.48 5.55 15.57
C LYS A 204 -3.99 4.22 16.07
#